data_AF-A0A3N0C207-F1
#
_entry.id   AF-A0A3N0C207-F1
#
_cell.length_a   1.000
_cell.length_b   1.000
_cell.length_c   1.000
_cell.angle_alpha   90.00
_cell.angle_beta   90.00
_cell.angle_gamma   90.00
#
_symmetry.space_group_name_H-M   'P 1'
#
loop_
_entity.id
_entity.type
_entity.pdbx_description
1 polymer ?
#
loop_
_entity_poly.entity_id
_entity_poly.type
_entity_poly.pdbx_seq_one_letter_code
_entity_poly.pdbx_strand_id
1 'polypeptide(L)'
;MKILKHSLQHLMLFTGMLFCFSCTEEKPAEIKTEPVKGQKNPFRFYKDIEVKPGLNFEVISWGKGADSIGGYQILMSDSVRNNYKSTAVERKGIMTDVWNMDLDNDGNPELYIQLLSKKNVSDLNVFEYSGGSFNKIGFPSLSFSQKKGYVGDDKFFIKNGDLFRSFPVRDEADSTKTLTKTYQYKLSGNSFSTSELKPE
;
A
#
# COMPACT_ATOMS: atom_id res chain seq x y z
N MET A 1 -82.44 30.85 20.60
CA MET A 1 -81.55 29.72 20.21
C MET A 1 -81.16 29.71 18.71
N LYS A 2 -81.10 30.87 18.01
CA LYS A 2 -80.67 30.95 16.60
C LYS A 2 -79.28 31.62 16.39
N ILE A 3 -78.81 32.43 17.34
CA ILE A 3 -77.58 33.21 17.21
C ILE A 3 -76.31 32.35 17.38
N LEU A 4 -76.35 31.32 18.24
CA LEU A 4 -75.21 30.41 18.46
C LEU A 4 -74.88 29.52 17.25
N LYS A 5 -75.88 29.24 16.39
CA LYS A 5 -75.72 28.32 15.25
C LYS A 5 -74.96 28.97 14.09
N HIS A 6 -75.15 30.27 13.88
CA HIS A 6 -74.41 31.04 12.88
C HIS A 6 -72.96 31.30 13.30
N SER A 7 -72.72 31.55 14.59
CA SER A 7 -71.37 31.67 15.17
C SER A 7 -70.51 30.42 14.91
N LEU A 8 -71.08 29.22 15.09
CA LEU A 8 -70.36 27.96 14.85
C LEU A 8 -70.11 27.68 13.37
N GLN A 9 -71.05 28.04 12.48
CA GLN A 9 -70.87 27.93 11.03
C GLN A 9 -69.79 28.88 10.51
N HIS A 10 -69.74 30.12 10.99
CA HIS A 10 -68.68 31.06 10.61
C HIS A 10 -67.31 30.63 11.13
N LEU A 11 -67.24 30.07 12.34
CA LEU A 11 -66.00 29.53 12.89
C LEU A 11 -65.47 28.36 12.04
N MET A 12 -66.33 27.41 11.64
CA MET A 12 -65.92 26.31 10.77
C MET A 12 -65.51 26.76 9.35
N LEU A 13 -66.16 27.79 8.80
CA LEU A 13 -65.78 28.36 7.50
C LEU A 13 -64.42 29.08 7.55
N PHE A 14 -64.13 29.81 8.62
CA PHE A 14 -62.82 30.45 8.80
C PHE A 14 -61.70 29.44 9.07
N THR A 15 -61.95 28.40 9.86
CA THR A 15 -60.97 27.32 10.07
C THR A 15 -60.70 26.53 8.79
N GLY A 16 -61.72 26.27 7.96
CA GLY A 16 -61.55 25.62 6.65
C GLY A 16 -60.73 26.44 5.65
N MET A 17 -60.90 27.77 5.65
CA MET A 17 -60.15 28.65 4.75
C MET A 17 -58.67 28.80 5.15
N LEU A 18 -58.33 28.66 6.44
CA LEU A 18 -56.96 28.64 6.95
C LEU A 18 -56.18 27.37 6.58
N PHE A 19 -56.86 26.23 6.37
CA PHE A 19 -56.20 25.00 5.91
C PHE A 19 -55.84 25.01 4.41
N CYS A 20 -56.43 25.90 3.60
CA CYS A 20 -56.14 26.00 2.17
C CYS A 20 -54.87 26.79 1.83
N PHE A 21 -54.23 27.47 2.80
CA PHE A 21 -53.00 28.23 2.61
C PHE A 21 -51.73 27.52 3.12
N SER A 22 -51.83 26.28 3.61
CA SER A 22 -50.70 25.56 4.22
C SER A 22 -49.84 24.75 3.23
N CYS A 23 -50.13 24.79 1.92
CA CYS A 23 -49.38 24.02 0.93
C CYS A 23 -48.71 24.93 -0.11
N THR A 24 -47.74 25.70 0.34
CA THR A 24 -46.63 26.13 -0.51
C THR A 24 -45.33 25.79 0.20
N GLU A 25 -44.96 24.50 0.14
CA GLU A 25 -43.58 24.09 0.41
C GLU A 25 -42.72 24.64 -0.72
N GLU A 26 -41.91 25.66 -0.43
CA GLU A 26 -40.75 25.95 -1.26
C GLU A 26 -39.86 24.72 -1.24
N LYS A 27 -39.85 23.98 -2.35
CA LYS A 27 -38.92 22.87 -2.52
C LYS A 27 -37.50 23.42 -2.30
N PRO A 28 -36.72 22.87 -1.34
CA PRO A 28 -35.34 23.26 -1.16
C PRO A 28 -34.61 23.14 -2.50
N ALA A 29 -33.86 24.18 -2.87
CA ALA A 29 -33.02 24.13 -4.06
C ALA A 29 -32.14 22.87 -3.98
N GLU A 30 -32.30 21.97 -4.95
CA GLU A 30 -31.47 20.78 -5.09
C GLU A 30 -30.01 21.23 -5.21
N ILE A 31 -29.23 20.99 -4.16
CA ILE A 31 -27.79 21.17 -4.19
C ILE A 31 -27.27 20.14 -5.20
N LYS A 32 -26.98 20.60 -6.42
CA LYS A 32 -26.22 19.80 -7.38
C LYS A 32 -24.84 19.59 -6.77
N THR A 33 -24.64 18.43 -6.14
CA THR A 33 -23.30 17.95 -5.81
C THR A 33 -22.57 17.78 -7.13
N GLU A 34 -21.70 18.73 -7.47
CA GLU A 34 -20.73 18.49 -8.53
C GLU A 34 -20.00 17.18 -8.20
N PRO A 35 -19.79 16.28 -9.17
CA PRO A 35 -19.02 15.07 -8.91
C PRO A 35 -17.65 15.53 -8.43
N VAL A 36 -17.32 15.21 -7.18
CA VAL A 36 -15.97 15.40 -6.64
C VAL A 36 -15.05 14.70 -7.61
N LYS A 37 -14.34 15.48 -8.45
CA LYS A 37 -13.30 14.93 -9.33
C LYS A 37 -12.32 14.26 -8.39
N GLY A 38 -12.33 12.92 -8.35
CA GLY A 38 -11.46 12.13 -7.50
C GLY A 38 -10.04 12.67 -7.64
N GLN A 39 -9.51 13.18 -6.54
CA GLN A 39 -8.15 13.70 -6.49
C GLN A 39 -7.23 12.54 -6.87
N LYS A 40 -6.66 12.58 -8.08
CA LYS A 40 -5.70 11.57 -8.51
C LYS A 40 -4.55 11.57 -7.50
N ASN A 41 -4.24 10.40 -6.92
CA ASN A 41 -3.12 10.25 -6.01
C ASN A 41 -1.86 10.84 -6.69
N PRO A 42 -1.22 11.87 -6.11
CA PRO A 42 -0.06 12.50 -6.72
C PRO A 42 1.17 11.57 -6.71
N PHE A 43 1.15 10.53 -5.87
CA PHE A 43 2.20 9.52 -5.77
C PHE A 43 1.88 8.31 -6.64
N ARG A 44 2.89 7.83 -7.34
CA ARG A 44 2.76 6.64 -8.22
C ARG A 44 2.60 5.35 -7.42
N PHE A 45 3.12 5.34 -6.21
CA PHE A 45 3.00 4.25 -5.26
C PHE A 45 2.69 4.84 -3.89
N TYR A 46 1.71 4.23 -3.23
CA TYR A 46 1.33 4.48 -1.84
C TYR A 46 0.92 3.15 -1.23
N LYS A 47 1.45 2.83 -0.06
CA LYS A 47 1.05 1.68 0.75
C LYS A 47 1.11 2.07 2.22
N ASP A 48 0.05 1.79 2.96
CA ASP A 48 0.02 1.86 4.42
C ASP A 48 0.06 0.43 4.98
N ILE A 49 0.88 0.22 6.01
CA ILE A 49 1.08 -1.06 6.68
C ILE A 49 0.98 -0.83 8.18
N GLU A 50 -0.11 -1.31 8.77
CA GLU A 50 -0.25 -1.39 10.22
C GLU A 50 0.45 -2.65 10.72
N VAL A 51 1.50 -2.48 11.53
CA VAL A 51 2.27 -3.61 12.09
C VAL A 51 1.67 -4.08 13.41
N LYS A 52 1.12 -3.15 14.18
CA LYS A 52 0.34 -3.39 15.41
C LYS A 52 -0.53 -2.16 15.68
N PRO A 53 -1.57 -2.26 16.54
CA PRO A 53 -2.49 -1.16 16.80
C PRO A 53 -1.79 0.17 17.07
N GLY A 54 -2.02 1.12 16.16
CA GLY A 54 -1.51 2.49 16.25
C GLY A 54 -0.03 2.68 15.85
N LEU A 55 0.65 1.64 15.36
CA LEU A 55 1.97 1.71 14.73
C LEU A 55 1.86 1.38 13.23
N ASN A 56 1.98 2.43 12.41
CA ASN A 56 1.85 2.36 10.95
C ASN A 56 3.15 2.73 10.26
N PHE A 57 3.36 2.14 9.09
CA PHE A 57 4.41 2.51 8.16
C PHE A 57 3.79 2.80 6.79
N GLU A 58 3.85 4.05 6.37
CA GLU A 58 3.43 4.47 5.05
C GLU A 58 4.65 4.61 4.13
N VAL A 59 4.57 4.02 2.93
CA VAL A 59 5.60 4.15 1.91
C VAL A 59 5.03 4.86 0.70
N ILE A 60 5.64 6.00 0.36
CA ILE A 60 5.23 6.86 -0.74
C ILE A 60 6.36 7.04 -1.74
N SER A 61 6.08 6.92 -3.02
CA SER A 61 7.08 7.16 -4.07
C SER A 61 6.85 8.48 -4.81
N TRP A 62 7.94 9.16 -5.15
CA TRP A 62 7.94 10.34 -6.01
C TRP A 62 8.99 10.23 -7.12
N GLY A 63 8.95 11.18 -8.04
CA GLY A 63 9.75 11.20 -9.27
C GLY A 63 8.85 11.47 -10.47
N LYS A 64 9.16 12.53 -11.21
CA LYS A 64 8.50 12.92 -12.46
C LYS A 64 9.50 12.69 -13.58
N GLY A 65 9.17 11.86 -14.56
CA GLY A 65 10.11 11.43 -15.62
C GLY A 65 9.98 9.94 -15.92
N ALA A 66 11.05 9.35 -16.47
CA ALA A 66 11.12 7.91 -16.71
C ALA A 66 10.78 7.14 -15.42
N ASP A 67 9.88 6.16 -15.51
CA ASP A 67 9.26 5.52 -14.35
C ASP A 67 10.28 4.86 -13.39
N SER A 68 11.48 4.58 -13.89
CA SER A 68 12.55 3.87 -13.20
C SER A 68 13.53 4.74 -12.39
N ILE A 69 13.38 6.07 -12.30
CA ILE A 69 14.25 6.92 -11.46
C ILE A 69 13.39 7.83 -10.58
N GLY A 70 13.74 7.95 -9.30
CA GLY A 70 13.07 8.85 -8.37
C GLY A 70 13.49 8.59 -6.94
N GLY A 71 12.57 8.81 -6.01
CA GLY A 71 12.75 8.50 -4.60
C GLY A 71 11.51 7.89 -3.98
N TYR A 72 11.64 7.48 -2.73
CA TYR A 72 10.53 7.14 -1.86
C TYR A 72 10.84 7.50 -0.41
N GLN A 73 9.78 7.63 0.38
CA GLN A 73 9.84 7.92 1.81
C GLN A 73 9.16 6.80 2.54
N ILE A 74 9.74 6.43 3.67
CA ILE A 74 9.12 5.59 4.67
C ILE A 74 8.74 6.52 5.82
N LEU A 75 7.46 6.51 6.19
CA LEU A 75 6.90 7.35 7.24
C LEU A 75 6.36 6.43 8.32
N MET A 76 6.96 6.45 9.50
CA MET A 76 6.48 5.71 10.67
C MET A 76 5.64 6.64 11.54
N SER A 77 4.48 6.15 11.94
CA SER A 77 3.55 6.81 12.85
C SER A 77 3.22 5.89 14.02
N ASP A 78 3.68 6.23 15.22
CA ASP A 78 3.25 5.64 16.49
C ASP A 78 2.31 6.64 17.19
N SER A 79 1.03 6.50 16.87
CA SER A 79 -0.06 7.35 17.38
C SER A 79 -0.26 7.22 18.90
N VAL A 80 0.08 6.07 19.47
CA VAL A 80 -0.07 5.83 20.92
C VAL A 80 0.99 6.60 21.70
N ARG A 81 2.21 6.67 21.15
CA ARG A 81 3.36 7.34 21.78
C ARG A 81 3.62 8.75 21.29
N ASN A 82 2.83 9.28 20.35
CA ASN A 82 3.10 10.53 19.64
C ASN A 82 4.52 10.57 19.05
N ASN A 83 4.99 9.45 18.50
CA ASN A 83 6.33 9.31 17.95
C ASN A 83 6.25 9.10 16.44
N TYR A 84 6.88 10.00 15.69
CA TYR A 84 6.85 10.00 14.23
C TYR A 84 8.28 10.06 13.72
N LYS A 85 8.61 9.20 12.75
CA LYS A 85 9.94 9.13 12.14
C LYS A 85 9.78 8.98 10.64
N SER A 86 10.80 9.41 9.90
CA SER A 86 10.84 9.19 8.47
C SER A 86 12.25 8.92 7.98
N THR A 87 12.35 8.28 6.83
CA THR A 87 13.59 8.21 6.05
C THR A 87 13.26 8.37 4.56
N ALA A 88 14.20 8.95 3.81
CA ALA A 88 14.09 9.20 2.38
C ALA A 88 15.19 8.43 1.64
N VAL A 89 14.84 7.83 0.51
CA VAL A 89 15.74 6.95 -0.23
C VAL A 89 15.60 7.22 -1.74
N GLU A 90 16.74 7.31 -2.41
CA GLU A 90 16.78 7.34 -3.87
C GLU A 90 16.56 5.93 -4.45
N ARG A 91 15.81 5.82 -5.54
CA ARG A 91 15.52 4.53 -6.18
C ARG A 91 15.92 4.49 -7.65
N LYS A 92 16.33 3.30 -8.07
CA LYS A 92 16.39 2.85 -9.45
C LYS A 92 15.44 1.67 -9.61
N GLY A 93 14.52 1.75 -10.55
CA GLY A 93 13.39 0.83 -10.71
C GLY A 93 12.07 1.40 -10.20
N ILE A 94 10.98 0.77 -10.62
CA ILE A 94 9.60 1.08 -10.26
C ILE A 94 9.27 0.35 -8.97
N MET A 95 8.69 1.03 -7.98
CA MET A 95 8.21 0.36 -6.78
C MET A 95 6.95 -0.44 -7.11
N THR A 96 6.97 -1.74 -6.83
CA THR A 96 5.87 -2.66 -7.18
C THR A 96 5.07 -3.11 -5.98
N ASP A 97 5.71 -3.28 -4.83
CA ASP A 97 5.02 -3.63 -3.58
C ASP A 97 5.89 -3.32 -2.36
N VAL A 98 5.26 -3.29 -1.19
CA VAL A 98 5.89 -3.19 0.13
C VAL A 98 5.14 -4.08 1.11
N TRP A 99 5.89 -4.82 1.94
CA TRP A 99 5.34 -5.63 3.02
C TRP A 99 6.20 -5.55 4.29
N ASN A 100 5.59 -5.84 5.43
CA ASN A 100 6.28 -6.01 6.71
C ASN A 100 6.43 -7.51 7.02
N MET A 101 7.62 -7.94 7.46
CA MET A 101 7.87 -9.33 7.88
C MET A 101 9.03 -9.41 8.87
N ASP A 102 8.80 -9.90 10.08
CA ASP A 102 9.86 -10.15 11.07
C ASP A 102 10.51 -11.51 10.76
N LEU A 103 11.58 -11.51 9.95
CA LEU A 103 12.19 -12.76 9.46
C LEU A 103 13.13 -13.41 10.48
N ASP A 104 13.75 -12.61 11.35
CA ASP A 104 14.66 -13.14 12.38
C ASP A 104 14.01 -13.27 13.77
N ASN A 105 12.73 -12.90 13.89
CA ASN A 105 11.88 -13.02 15.08
C ASN A 105 12.38 -12.18 16.27
N ASP A 106 12.94 -11.01 15.98
CA ASP A 106 13.42 -10.08 17.01
C ASP A 106 12.34 -9.06 17.46
N GLY A 107 11.19 -9.05 16.78
CA GLY A 107 10.03 -8.21 17.08
C GLY A 107 10.12 -6.78 16.53
N ASN A 108 11.21 -6.42 15.83
CA ASN A 108 11.33 -5.14 15.16
C ASN A 108 10.57 -5.16 13.82
N PRO A 109 9.86 -4.08 13.47
CA PRO A 109 9.28 -3.97 12.14
C PRO A 109 10.36 -3.97 11.05
N GLU A 110 10.24 -4.88 10.08
CA GLU A 110 11.10 -4.91 8.90
C GLU A 110 10.27 -4.72 7.62
N LEU A 111 10.58 -3.69 6.86
CA LEU A 111 9.93 -3.36 5.60
C LEU A 111 10.75 -3.85 4.41
N TYR A 112 10.10 -4.63 3.56
CA TYR A 112 10.63 -5.15 2.31
C TYR A 112 10.00 -4.39 1.15
N ILE A 113 10.81 -3.60 0.47
CA ILE A 113 10.38 -2.70 -0.60
C ILE A 113 10.86 -3.28 -1.93
N GLN A 114 9.91 -3.75 -2.74
CA GLN A 114 10.20 -4.36 -4.03
C GLN A 114 10.32 -3.32 -5.13
N LEU A 115 11.42 -3.40 -5.87
CA LEU A 115 11.73 -2.55 -7.01
C LEU A 115 11.86 -3.41 -8.26
N LEU A 116 11.26 -2.97 -9.37
CA LEU A 116 11.39 -3.57 -10.68
C LEU A 116 12.24 -2.68 -11.59
N SER A 117 13.39 -3.19 -12.03
CA SER A 117 14.31 -2.51 -12.94
C SER A 117 14.35 -3.22 -14.29
N LYS A 118 14.73 -2.50 -15.36
CA LYS A 118 14.85 -3.05 -16.73
C LYS A 118 13.61 -3.81 -17.25
N LYS A 119 12.43 -3.52 -16.68
CA LYS A 119 11.12 -4.17 -16.92
C LYS A 119 10.96 -5.59 -16.36
N ASN A 120 12.04 -6.29 -16.00
CA ASN A 120 11.95 -7.67 -15.53
C ASN A 120 12.92 -8.07 -14.41
N VAL A 121 13.82 -7.19 -13.96
CA VAL A 121 14.77 -7.54 -12.88
C VAL A 121 14.23 -7.00 -11.56
N SER A 122 13.76 -7.88 -10.66
CA SER A 122 13.32 -7.46 -9.33
C SER A 122 14.49 -7.36 -8.35
N ASP A 123 14.40 -6.38 -7.47
CA ASP A 123 15.31 -6.11 -6.37
C ASP A 123 14.52 -5.80 -5.09
N LEU A 124 15.19 -5.93 -3.94
CA LEU A 124 14.62 -5.64 -2.62
C LEU A 124 15.50 -4.66 -1.86
N ASN A 125 14.89 -3.57 -1.41
CA ASN A 125 15.44 -2.76 -0.34
C ASN A 125 14.78 -3.17 0.98
N VAL A 126 15.58 -3.49 2.00
CA VAL A 126 15.09 -3.92 3.31
C VAL A 126 15.45 -2.87 4.36
N PHE A 127 14.50 -2.52 5.22
CA PHE A 127 14.69 -1.59 6.33
C PHE A 127 14.09 -2.15 7.61
N GLU A 128 14.89 -2.23 8.66
CA GLU A 128 14.41 -2.51 10.01
C GLU A 128 14.21 -1.19 10.77
N TYR A 129 13.13 -1.08 11.53
CA TYR A 129 12.93 0.01 12.48
C TYR A 129 13.25 -0.45 13.89
N SER A 130 14.45 -0.13 14.37
CA SER A 130 14.93 -0.50 15.71
C SER A 130 15.70 0.66 16.33
N GLY A 131 15.70 0.74 17.66
CA GLY A 131 16.39 1.82 18.40
C GLY A 131 15.90 3.24 18.09
N GLY A 132 14.71 3.40 17.49
CA GLY A 132 14.15 4.70 17.12
C GLY A 132 14.58 5.22 15.74
N SER A 133 15.27 4.40 14.94
CA SER A 133 15.81 4.75 13.62
C SER A 133 15.51 3.69 12.57
N PHE A 134 15.57 4.08 11.29
CA PHE A 134 15.52 3.15 10.16
C PHE A 134 16.93 2.66 9.81
N ASN A 135 17.16 1.37 9.96
CA ASN A 135 18.40 0.69 9.64
C ASN A 135 18.25 -0.04 8.31
N LYS A 136 19.07 0.30 7.31
CA LYS A 136 19.04 -0.39 6.03
C LYS A 136 19.75 -1.74 6.14
N ILE A 137 19.04 -2.82 5.84
CA ILE A 137 19.61 -4.16 5.75
C ILE A 137 19.99 -4.44 4.28
N GLY A 138 21.22 -4.89 4.06
CA GLY A 138 21.72 -5.21 2.74
C GLY A 138 21.09 -6.50 2.21
N PHE A 139 20.20 -6.39 1.22
CA PHE A 139 19.69 -7.58 0.53
C PHE A 139 20.73 -8.11 -0.48
N PRO A 140 21.06 -9.41 -0.46
CA PRO A 140 22.13 -9.95 -1.28
C PRO A 140 21.72 -9.98 -2.75
N SER A 141 22.57 -9.39 -3.59
CA SER A 141 22.49 -9.54 -5.05
C SER A 141 22.77 -10.99 -5.47
N LEU A 142 22.28 -11.39 -6.64
CA LEU A 142 22.67 -12.67 -7.24
C LEU A 142 24.20 -12.73 -7.43
N SER A 143 24.80 -13.80 -6.93
CA SER A 143 26.21 -14.14 -7.12
C SER A 143 26.53 -14.44 -8.60
N PHE A 144 27.81 -14.53 -8.93
CA PHE A 144 28.26 -14.81 -10.30
C PHE A 144 27.70 -16.14 -10.84
N SER A 145 27.71 -17.20 -10.03
CA SER A 145 27.17 -18.50 -10.41
C SER A 145 25.64 -18.47 -10.57
N GLN A 146 24.93 -17.75 -9.71
CA GLN A 146 23.47 -17.58 -9.78
C GLN A 146 23.03 -16.78 -11.01
N LYS A 147 23.87 -15.85 -11.49
CA LYS A 147 23.60 -15.05 -12.69
C LYS A 147 23.79 -15.83 -14.00
N LYS A 148 24.38 -17.02 -13.97
CA LYS A 148 24.60 -17.82 -15.17
C LYS A 148 23.24 -18.30 -15.72
N GLY A 149 22.93 -17.91 -16.95
CA GLY A 149 21.65 -18.20 -17.59
C GLY A 149 20.46 -17.38 -17.07
N TYR A 150 20.65 -16.49 -16.09
CA TYR A 150 19.57 -15.66 -15.53
C TYR A 150 18.95 -14.73 -16.57
N VAL A 151 17.62 -14.66 -16.60
CA VAL A 151 16.89 -13.85 -17.60
C VAL A 151 15.98 -12.76 -17.00
N GLY A 152 15.86 -12.66 -15.68
CA GLY A 152 14.91 -11.77 -15.01
C GLY A 152 13.66 -12.50 -14.52
N ASP A 153 12.55 -11.78 -14.47
CA ASP A 153 11.21 -12.20 -14.03
C ASP A 153 11.17 -12.81 -12.63
N ASP A 154 11.98 -12.24 -11.73
CA ASP A 154 12.09 -12.68 -10.35
C ASP A 154 10.78 -12.48 -9.58
N LYS A 155 10.43 -13.51 -8.82
CA LYS A 155 9.29 -13.51 -7.91
C LYS A 155 9.79 -13.67 -6.49
N PHE A 156 9.55 -12.66 -5.66
CA PHE A 156 9.69 -12.78 -4.22
C PHE A 156 8.38 -13.27 -3.63
N PHE A 157 8.46 -14.25 -2.73
CA PHE A 157 7.28 -14.79 -2.06
C PHE A 157 7.64 -15.34 -0.68
N ILE A 158 6.63 -15.40 0.18
CA ILE A 158 6.75 -15.93 1.53
C ILE A 158 6.10 -17.31 1.55
N LYS A 159 6.78 -18.28 2.16
CA LYS A 159 6.23 -19.61 2.41
C LYS A 159 6.70 -20.09 3.77
N ASN A 160 5.77 -20.47 4.65
CA ASN A 160 6.08 -20.96 6.00
C ASN A 160 6.94 -20.00 6.83
N GLY A 161 6.75 -18.68 6.67
CA GLY A 161 7.55 -17.66 7.38
C GLY A 161 8.92 -17.38 6.77
N ASP A 162 9.34 -18.12 5.74
CA ASP A 162 10.61 -17.91 5.04
C ASP A 162 10.42 -17.07 3.77
N LEU A 163 11.42 -16.24 3.46
CA LEU A 163 11.50 -15.48 2.21
C LEU A 163 12.17 -16.30 1.11
N PHE A 164 11.53 -16.35 -0.06
CA PHE A 164 12.06 -17.00 -1.25
C PHE A 164 12.11 -16.03 -2.43
N ARG A 165 13.07 -16.29 -3.33
CA ARG A 165 13.13 -15.71 -4.67
C ARG A 165 13.17 -16.84 -5.68
N SER A 166 12.25 -16.85 -6.64
CA SER A 166 12.35 -17.71 -7.81
C SER A 166 12.56 -16.91 -9.07
N PHE A 167 13.29 -17.47 -10.03
CA PHE A 167 13.50 -16.86 -11.34
C PHE A 167 13.84 -17.91 -12.41
N PRO A 168 13.45 -17.66 -13.67
CA PRO A 168 13.89 -18.45 -14.80
C PRO A 168 15.40 -18.34 -15.07
N VAL A 169 16.00 -19.46 -15.47
CA VAL A 169 17.36 -19.55 -16.00
C VAL A 169 17.34 -20.37 -17.30
N ARG A 170 18.12 -19.95 -18.30
CA ARG A 170 18.36 -20.75 -19.50
C ARG A 170 19.23 -21.96 -19.16
N ASP A 171 18.83 -23.11 -19.67
CA ASP A 171 19.61 -24.34 -19.52
C ASP A 171 20.93 -24.22 -20.30
N GLU A 172 22.01 -24.74 -19.72
CA GLU A 172 23.35 -24.65 -20.32
C GLU A 172 23.56 -25.65 -21.47
N ALA A 173 22.88 -26.80 -21.41
CA ALA A 173 22.98 -27.85 -22.42
C ALA A 173 22.01 -27.60 -23.59
N ASP A 174 20.88 -26.93 -23.34
CA ASP A 174 19.86 -26.60 -24.32
C ASP A 174 19.28 -25.20 -24.10
N SER A 175 19.80 -24.22 -24.84
CA SER A 175 19.40 -22.81 -24.72
C SER A 175 17.93 -22.52 -25.04
N THR A 176 17.19 -23.48 -25.61
CA THR A 176 15.75 -23.36 -25.86
C THR A 176 14.92 -23.69 -24.61
N LYS A 177 15.52 -24.37 -23.62
CA LYS A 177 14.87 -24.73 -22.36
C LYS A 177 15.12 -23.69 -21.28
N THR A 178 14.08 -23.44 -20.49
CA THR A 178 14.13 -22.57 -19.32
C THR A 178 13.78 -23.39 -18.08
N LEU A 179 14.67 -23.37 -17.10
CA LEU A 179 14.49 -23.97 -15.79
C LEU A 179 14.12 -22.88 -14.79
N THR A 180 13.43 -23.22 -13.70
CA THR A 180 13.20 -22.29 -12.59
C THR A 180 14.14 -22.62 -11.46
N LYS A 181 14.92 -21.64 -11.00
CA LYS A 181 15.69 -21.74 -9.76
C LYS A 181 14.94 -21.03 -8.64
N THR A 182 15.00 -21.60 -7.44
CA THR A 182 14.42 -21.02 -6.23
C THR A 182 15.46 -20.96 -5.13
N TYR A 183 15.59 -19.79 -4.51
CA TYR A 183 16.50 -19.55 -3.40
C TYR A 183 15.70 -19.15 -2.16
N GLN A 184 16.06 -19.74 -1.02
CA GLN A 184 15.62 -19.32 0.29
C GLN A 184 16.58 -18.27 0.84
N TYR A 185 16.03 -17.25 1.49
CA TYR A 185 16.76 -16.21 2.20
C TYR A 185 16.39 -16.28 3.67
N LYS A 186 17.40 -16.37 4.54
CA LYS A 186 17.21 -16.31 5.99
C LYS A 186 17.93 -15.10 6.54
N LEU A 187 17.22 -14.31 7.33
CA LEU A 187 17.78 -13.20 8.07
C LEU A 187 18.26 -13.68 9.44
N SER A 188 19.39 -13.15 9.90
CA SER A 188 19.86 -13.33 11.27
C SER A 188 20.62 -12.07 11.69
N GLY A 189 20.00 -11.28 12.56
CA GLY A 189 20.41 -9.89 12.78
C GLY A 189 20.41 -9.13 11.46
N ASN A 190 21.44 -8.34 11.20
CA ASN A 190 21.49 -7.49 10.00
C ASN A 190 22.09 -8.17 8.75
N SER A 191 21.99 -9.50 8.61
CA SER A 191 22.64 -10.22 7.51
C SER A 191 21.80 -11.38 6.96
N PHE A 192 21.68 -11.43 5.64
CA PHE A 192 21.03 -12.53 4.93
C PHE A 192 22.00 -13.64 4.58
N SER A 193 21.56 -14.88 4.81
CA SER A 193 22.13 -16.07 4.19
C SER A 193 21.22 -16.56 3.06
N THR A 194 21.77 -17.29 2.09
CA THR A 194 21.04 -17.75 0.90
C THR A 194 21.37 -19.19 0.57
N SER A 195 20.33 -19.99 0.31
CA SER A 195 20.46 -21.41 -0.09
C SER A 195 19.54 -21.75 -1.26
N GLU A 196 20.04 -22.49 -2.25
CA GLU A 196 19.23 -22.99 -3.36
C GLU A 196 18.35 -24.15 -2.90
N LEU A 197 17.06 -24.11 -3.23
CA LEU A 197 16.19 -25.26 -3.10
C LEU A 197 16.38 -26.15 -4.33
N LYS A 198 16.87 -27.36 -4.11
CA LYS A 198 16.91 -28.38 -5.15
C LYS A 198 15.50 -28.96 -5.33
N PRO A 199 15.04 -29.23 -6.56
CA PRO A 199 13.86 -30.04 -6.78
C PRO A 199 14.02 -31.38 -6.06
N GLU A 200 12.97 -31.84 -5.39
CA GLU A 200 12.89 -33.23 -4.89
C GLU A 200 12.88 -34.23 -6.05
#